data_AF-A0A938LNV3-F1
#
_entry.id   AF-A0A938LNV3-F1
#
_cell.length_a   1.000
_cell.length_b   1.000
_cell.length_c   1.000
_cell.angle_alpha   90.00
_cell.angle_beta   90.00
_cell.angle_gamma   90.00
#
_symmetry.space_group_name_H-M   'P 1'
#
loop_
_entity.id
_entity.type
_entity.pdbx_description
1 polymer ?
#
loop_
_entity_poly.entity_id
_entity_poly.type
_entity_poly.pdbx_seq_one_letter_code
_entity_poly.pdbx_strand_id
1 'polypeptide(L)'
;MGRAHQKQMYGLVMQAAAEALLKLTADPHYVGGLVGVMTVLHTWGSTLIYHPHVHCLVTGGGVSADGQQWLPARPDYLVPVRALSKLFRGVVLDRIRRQLPALELPASVRQKDWVVHGKPAVQGTEKGLEYLGRYIHRVALTNSRLVAIEDGKVTFRYRDSATGQTKTMTLAAQEFLRRFLQHVLPRGVHKVRYYGLWSPSHRDQLHAWQQRLAPEPVPASAPGPVPQPVRPPRAAVEPSPCSPAARPCPYCRRGTLVHVRRLPPQGRPPP
;
A
#
# COMPACT_ATOMS: atom_id res chain seq x y z
N MET A 1 17.92 6.54 17.06
CA MET A 1 16.56 6.59 17.65
C MET A 1 15.58 5.58 17.04
N GLY A 2 15.01 5.82 15.84
CA GLY A 2 14.02 4.91 15.23
C GLY A 2 14.52 3.49 14.95
N ARG A 3 15.83 3.31 14.73
CA ARG A 3 16.45 2.01 14.45
C ARG A 3 16.55 1.08 15.65
N ALA A 4 16.66 1.61 16.87
CA ALA A 4 16.75 0.79 18.09
C ALA A 4 15.37 0.30 18.56
N HIS A 5 14.31 1.02 18.19
CA HIS A 5 12.93 0.77 18.62
C HIS A 5 11.98 0.55 17.44
N GLN A 6 12.44 -0.11 16.37
CA GLN A 6 11.70 -0.19 15.11
C GLN A 6 10.25 -0.68 15.28
N LYS A 7 10.04 -1.78 16.02
CA LYS A 7 8.69 -2.36 16.22
C LYS A 7 7.72 -1.38 16.89
N GLN A 8 8.18 -0.70 17.93
CA GLN A 8 7.40 0.27 18.70
C GLN A 8 7.16 1.54 17.86
N MET A 9 8.23 2.10 17.28
CA MET A 9 8.17 3.35 16.52
C MET A 9 7.31 3.23 15.26
N TYR A 10 7.43 2.14 14.50
CA TYR A 10 6.63 1.94 13.30
C TYR A 10 5.13 1.84 13.63
N GLY A 11 4.78 1.06 14.66
CA GLY A 11 3.41 0.95 15.12
C GLY A 11 2.85 2.29 15.58
N LEU A 12 3.63 3.01 16.40
CA LEU A 12 3.28 4.30 16.96
C LEU A 12 3.02 5.34 15.86
N VAL A 13 3.92 5.47 14.88
CA VAL A 13 3.79 6.46 13.80
C VAL A 13 2.57 6.16 12.93
N MET A 14 2.29 4.90 12.60
CA MET A 14 1.07 4.54 11.87
C MET A 14 -0.20 4.87 12.67
N GLN A 15 -0.23 4.53 13.96
CA GLN A 15 -1.37 4.82 14.81
C GLN A 15 -1.59 6.32 15.01
N ALA A 16 -0.52 7.09 15.21
CA ALA A 16 -0.58 8.53 15.35
C ALA A 16 -1.09 9.22 14.08
N ALA A 17 -0.70 8.73 12.89
CA ALA A 17 -1.21 9.24 11.62
C ALA A 17 -2.73 9.02 11.50
N ALA A 18 -3.21 7.83 11.82
CA ALA A 18 -4.63 7.52 11.81
C ALA A 18 -5.42 8.34 12.86
N GLU A 19 -4.89 8.46 14.08
CA GLU A 19 -5.53 9.25 15.15
C GLU A 19 -5.66 10.72 14.77
N ALA A 20 -4.60 11.32 14.23
CA ALA A 20 -4.63 12.72 13.80
C ALA A 20 -5.64 12.95 12.67
N LEU A 21 -5.74 12.02 11.72
CA LEU A 21 -6.76 12.05 10.67
C LEU A 21 -8.16 11.94 11.26
N LEU A 22 -8.43 10.91 12.06
CA LEU A 22 -9.76 10.64 12.64
C LEU A 22 -10.24 11.80 13.51
N LYS A 23 -9.35 12.41 14.29
CA LYS A 23 -9.69 13.57 15.13
C LYS A 23 -10.11 14.78 14.29
N LEU A 24 -9.44 15.06 13.19
CA LEU A 24 -9.84 16.16 12.31
C LEU A 24 -11.11 15.79 11.54
N THR A 25 -11.22 14.60 10.96
CA THR A 25 -12.41 14.24 10.17
C THR A 25 -13.68 14.14 11.00
N ALA A 26 -13.58 13.94 12.31
CA ALA A 26 -14.73 14.02 13.22
C ALA A 26 -15.29 15.45 13.39
N ASP A 27 -14.50 16.49 13.08
CA ASP A 27 -14.96 17.88 13.14
C ASP A 27 -15.93 18.18 11.98
N PRO A 28 -17.17 18.66 12.27
CA PRO A 28 -18.15 19.06 11.24
C PRO A 28 -17.66 20.15 10.28
N HIS A 29 -16.68 20.98 10.67
CA HIS A 29 -16.08 21.96 9.75
C HIS A 29 -15.31 21.29 8.60
N TYR A 30 -14.92 20.03 8.76
CA TYR A 30 -14.22 19.24 7.76
C TYR A 30 -15.12 18.16 7.15
N VAL A 31 -15.25 17.00 7.80
CA VAL A 31 -16.12 15.90 7.32
C VAL A 31 -17.28 15.65 8.28
N GLY A 32 -17.07 15.82 9.59
CA GLY A 32 -18.09 15.53 10.61
C GLY A 32 -18.37 14.04 10.84
N GLY A 33 -17.51 13.15 10.34
CA GLY A 33 -17.81 11.72 10.28
C GLY A 33 -16.62 10.79 10.45
N LEU A 34 -16.94 9.53 10.74
CA LEU A 34 -16.00 8.42 10.85
C LEU A 34 -15.56 7.97 9.45
N VAL A 35 -14.39 8.43 9.03
CA VAL A 35 -13.76 8.00 7.77
C VAL A 35 -13.09 6.62 7.92
N GLY A 36 -12.90 5.91 6.82
CA GLY A 36 -12.03 4.74 6.73
C GLY A 36 -10.59 5.19 6.48
N VAL A 37 -9.62 4.68 7.26
CA VAL A 37 -8.20 5.00 7.09
C VAL A 37 -7.39 3.72 6.96
N MET A 38 -6.57 3.63 5.92
CA MET A 38 -5.57 2.59 5.76
C MET A 38 -4.19 3.23 5.75
N THR A 39 -3.33 2.79 6.65
CA THR A 39 -1.94 3.25 6.73
C THR A 39 -1.01 2.22 6.13
N VAL A 40 -0.04 2.67 5.35
CA VAL A 40 1.01 1.84 4.75
C VAL A 40 2.38 2.40 5.13
N LEU A 41 3.17 1.61 5.86
CA LEU A 41 4.51 1.97 6.29
C LEU A 41 5.54 1.76 5.18
N HIS A 42 6.29 2.80 4.87
CA HIS A 42 7.50 2.74 4.04
C HIS A 42 8.71 3.18 4.88
N THR A 43 9.89 2.61 4.63
CA THR A 43 11.10 2.87 5.44
C THR A 43 12.29 3.40 4.63
N TRP A 44 12.09 3.74 3.37
CA TRP A 44 13.14 4.12 2.42
C TRP A 44 12.81 5.41 1.66
N GLY A 45 13.84 6.18 1.33
CA GLY A 45 13.80 7.18 0.28
C GLY A 45 14.10 6.59 -1.10
N SER A 46 14.08 7.43 -2.15
CA SER A 46 14.45 7.00 -3.50
C SER A 46 15.90 6.48 -3.59
N THR A 47 16.78 6.93 -2.69
CA THR A 47 18.20 6.53 -2.61
C THR A 47 18.49 5.38 -1.65
N LEU A 48 17.45 4.67 -1.17
CA LEU A 48 17.53 3.62 -0.14
C LEU A 48 18.07 4.10 1.21
N ILE A 49 18.06 5.42 1.45
CA ILE A 49 18.34 5.96 2.77
C ILE A 49 17.14 5.67 3.67
N TYR A 50 17.43 5.32 4.93
CA TYR A 50 16.43 5.05 5.95
C TYR A 50 15.56 6.29 6.20
N HIS A 51 14.28 6.18 5.83
CA HIS A 51 13.31 7.26 5.89
C HIS A 51 11.91 6.69 6.20
N PRO A 52 11.62 6.34 7.47
CA PRO A 52 10.31 5.85 7.86
C PRO A 52 9.24 6.94 7.68
N HIS A 53 8.22 6.61 6.88
CA HIS A 53 7.06 7.46 6.62
C HIS A 53 5.82 6.58 6.39
N VAL A 54 4.65 7.20 6.51
CA VAL A 54 3.36 6.51 6.40
C VAL A 54 2.54 7.16 5.29
N HIS A 55 2.09 6.34 4.35
CA HIS A 55 1.07 6.72 3.39
C HIS A 55 -0.30 6.37 3.96
N CYS A 56 -1.26 7.29 3.86
CA CYS A 56 -2.63 7.04 4.29
C CYS A 56 -3.55 7.11 3.08
N LEU A 57 -4.33 6.05 2.85
CA LEU A 57 -5.53 6.12 2.02
C LEU A 57 -6.71 6.37 2.93
N VAL A 58 -7.55 7.34 2.58
CA VAL A 58 -8.72 7.73 3.36
C VAL A 58 -9.93 7.76 2.45
N THR A 59 -11.08 7.32 2.96
CA THR A 59 -12.35 7.42 2.23
C THR A 59 -12.70 8.88 1.92
N GLY A 60 -13.34 9.12 0.78
CA GLY A 60 -13.81 10.46 0.35
C GLY A 60 -15.02 10.99 1.12
N GLY A 61 -15.18 10.58 2.38
CA GLY A 61 -16.33 10.82 3.23
C GLY A 61 -16.31 9.88 4.43
N GLY A 62 -17.20 10.12 5.40
CA GLY A 62 -17.28 9.34 6.62
C GLY A 62 -18.71 9.11 7.06
N VAL A 63 -18.91 8.20 8.01
CA VAL A 63 -20.23 7.92 8.57
C VAL A 63 -20.54 8.91 9.68
N SER A 64 -21.76 9.46 9.71
CA SER A 64 -22.23 10.31 10.81
C SER A 64 -22.17 9.59 12.16
N ALA A 65 -22.15 10.36 13.26
CA ALA A 65 -22.02 9.81 14.61
C ALA A 65 -23.16 8.83 14.99
N ASP A 66 -24.36 9.04 14.46
CA ASP A 66 -25.53 8.15 14.63
C ASP A 66 -25.52 6.92 13.70
N GLY A 67 -24.54 6.81 12.80
CA GLY A 67 -24.41 5.72 11.86
C GLY A 67 -25.34 5.79 10.64
N GLN A 68 -26.19 6.81 10.53
CA GLN A 68 -27.32 6.83 9.58
C GLN A 68 -26.97 7.45 8.23
N GLN A 69 -26.01 8.36 8.18
CA GLN A 69 -25.71 9.17 7.01
C GLN A 69 -24.26 9.03 6.55
N TRP A 70 -24.05 9.12 5.24
CA TRP A 70 -22.74 9.29 4.65
C TRP A 70 -22.49 10.77 4.46
N LEU A 71 -21.44 11.29 5.11
CA LEU A 71 -21.01 12.68 5.04
C LEU A 71 -19.86 12.77 4.03
N PRO A 72 -20.08 13.34 2.83
CA PRO A 72 -19.04 13.44 1.82
C PRO A 72 -17.94 14.42 2.25
N ALA A 73 -16.69 14.09 1.95
CA ALA A 73 -15.59 15.04 2.08
C ALA A 73 -15.66 16.09 0.96
N ARG A 74 -15.07 17.27 1.20
CA ARG A 74 -14.96 18.29 0.16
C ARG A 74 -14.09 17.78 -1.00
N PRO A 75 -14.40 18.10 -2.27
CA PRO A 75 -13.67 17.58 -3.43
C PRO A 75 -12.16 17.89 -3.41
N ASP A 76 -11.81 19.09 -2.95
CA ASP A 76 -10.46 19.62 -3.12
C ASP A 76 -9.54 19.33 -1.94
N TYR A 77 -10.11 19.09 -0.76
CA TYR A 77 -9.32 18.76 0.44
C TYR A 77 -10.14 18.04 1.51
N LEU A 78 -9.53 17.03 2.13
CA LEU A 78 -10.13 16.26 3.22
C LEU A 78 -10.08 17.03 4.55
N VAL A 79 -8.90 17.54 4.91
CA VAL A 79 -8.63 18.31 6.13
C VAL A 79 -7.49 19.30 5.87
N PRO A 80 -7.36 20.39 6.65
CA PRO A 80 -6.25 21.32 6.50
C PRO A 80 -4.91 20.65 6.84
N VAL A 81 -4.04 20.53 5.83
CA VAL A 81 -2.76 19.80 5.95
C VAL A 81 -1.85 20.40 7.04
N ARG A 82 -1.85 21.73 7.22
CA ARG A 82 -1.07 22.38 8.28
C ARG A 82 -1.56 21.99 9.69
N ALA A 83 -2.87 21.87 9.88
CA ALA A 83 -3.44 21.43 11.14
C ALA A 83 -3.11 19.95 11.39
N LEU A 84 -3.26 19.11 10.36
CA LEU A 84 -2.90 17.70 10.40
C LEU A 84 -1.42 17.48 10.76
N SER A 85 -0.50 18.24 10.15
CA SER A 85 0.93 18.20 10.46
C SER A 85 1.22 18.50 11.93
N LYS A 86 0.64 19.56 12.48
CA LYS A 86 0.83 19.95 13.89
C LYS A 86 0.25 18.92 14.84
N LEU A 87 -0.95 18.43 14.55
CA LEU A 87 -1.63 17.43 15.37
C LEU A 87 -0.86 16.10 15.34
N PHE A 88 -0.49 15.63 14.16
CA PHE A 88 0.30 14.40 14.00
C PHE A 88 1.62 14.48 14.79
N ARG A 89 2.36 15.58 14.70
CA ARG A 89 3.56 15.81 15.51
C ARG A 89 3.25 15.72 17.00
N GLY A 90 2.20 16.41 17.46
CA GLY A 90 1.78 16.38 18.87
C GLY A 90 1.46 14.98 19.36
N VAL A 91 0.67 14.22 18.59
CA VAL A 91 0.27 12.84 18.90
C VAL A 91 1.50 11.91 18.94
N VAL A 92 2.42 12.02 17.97
CA VAL A 92 3.66 11.22 17.98
C VAL A 92 4.48 11.51 19.22
N LEU A 93 4.70 12.79 19.55
CA LEU A 93 5.51 13.19 20.70
C LEU A 93 4.88 12.76 22.04
N ASP A 94 3.56 12.91 22.20
CA ASP A 94 2.87 12.45 23.42
C ASP A 94 2.93 10.93 23.55
N ARG A 95 2.73 10.19 22.45
CA ARG A 95 2.84 8.72 22.47
C ARG A 95 4.25 8.25 22.79
N ILE A 96 5.30 8.90 22.25
CA ILE A 96 6.68 8.56 22.59
C ILE A 96 6.90 8.79 24.09
N ARG A 97 6.47 9.94 24.63
CA ARG A 97 6.59 10.26 26.05
C ARG A 97 5.95 9.19 26.95
N ARG A 98 4.77 8.68 26.56
CA ARG A 98 4.03 7.67 27.35
C ARG A 98 4.55 6.25 27.19
N GLN A 99 4.91 5.85 25.97
CA GLN A 99 5.24 4.45 25.64
C GLN A 99 6.74 4.15 25.69
N LEU A 100 7.58 5.17 25.55
CA LEU A 100 9.03 5.08 25.54
C LEU A 100 9.62 6.17 26.46
N PRO A 101 9.33 6.16 27.77
CA PRO A 101 9.72 7.24 28.68
C PRO A 101 11.24 7.39 28.82
N ALA A 102 11.99 6.29 28.68
CA ALA A 102 13.46 6.29 28.70
C ALA A 102 14.09 6.83 27.40
N LEU A 103 13.28 7.11 26.37
CA LEU A 103 13.77 7.53 25.08
C LEU A 103 13.89 9.06 25.01
N GLU A 104 15.12 9.55 25.11
CA GLU A 104 15.38 10.99 25.03
C GLU A 104 15.26 11.55 23.61
N LEU A 105 14.35 12.50 23.43
CA LEU A 105 14.12 13.20 22.17
C LEU A 105 14.97 14.47 22.11
N PRO A 106 15.84 14.63 21.09
CA PRO A 106 16.51 15.90 20.84
C PRO A 106 15.50 17.03 20.68
N ALA A 107 15.81 18.22 21.22
CA ALA A 107 14.95 19.40 21.11
C ALA A 107 14.61 19.74 19.64
N SER A 108 15.53 19.47 18.72
CA SER A 108 15.37 19.66 17.28
C SER A 108 14.18 18.89 16.69
N VAL A 109 13.80 17.73 17.26
CA VAL A 109 12.63 16.96 16.81
C VAL A 109 11.32 17.70 17.09
N ARG A 110 11.26 18.45 18.20
CA ARG A 110 10.08 19.24 18.60
C ARG A 110 10.01 20.57 17.84
N GLN A 111 11.16 21.19 17.59
CA GLN A 111 11.26 22.48 16.92
C GLN A 111 11.07 22.39 15.41
N LYS A 112 11.45 21.25 14.80
CA LYS A 112 11.30 21.05 13.36
C LYS A 112 9.82 21.04 12.95
N ASP A 113 9.55 21.60 11.78
CA ASP A 113 8.27 21.44 11.11
C ASP A 113 8.12 20.04 10.52
N TRP A 114 7.03 19.37 10.89
CA TRP A 114 6.68 18.08 10.34
C TRP A 114 5.80 18.31 9.13
N VAL A 115 6.17 17.70 8.00
CA VAL A 115 5.47 17.89 6.74
C VAL A 115 4.58 16.69 6.48
N VAL A 116 3.28 16.91 6.55
CA VAL A 116 2.27 16.05 5.94
C VAL A 116 1.91 16.62 4.58
N HIS A 117 1.59 15.75 3.64
CA HIS A 117 1.16 16.14 2.31
C HIS A 117 -0.15 15.41 1.98
N GLY A 118 -1.18 16.17 1.63
CA GLY A 118 -2.48 15.66 1.21
C GLY A 118 -2.75 16.00 -0.24
N LYS A 119 -3.33 15.05 -0.98
CA LYS A 119 -3.88 15.26 -2.33
C LYS A 119 -5.19 14.51 -2.44
N PRO A 120 -6.18 15.06 -3.18
CA PRO A 120 -7.34 14.28 -3.60
C PRO A 120 -6.89 13.01 -4.31
N ALA A 121 -7.50 11.87 -3.96
CA ALA A 121 -7.23 10.62 -4.66
C ALA A 121 -7.75 10.72 -6.11
N VAL A 122 -7.04 10.07 -7.03
CA VAL A 122 -7.39 10.05 -8.46
C VAL A 122 -8.76 9.41 -8.63
N GLN A 123 -9.67 10.08 -9.34
CA GLN A 123 -10.99 9.53 -9.66
C GLN A 123 -10.86 8.25 -10.51
N GLY A 124 -11.59 7.19 -10.11
CA GLY A 124 -11.62 5.89 -10.78
C GLY A 124 -11.13 4.73 -9.90
N THR A 125 -11.96 3.70 -9.76
CA THR A 125 -11.68 2.47 -8.98
C THR A 125 -10.39 1.78 -9.42
N GLU A 126 -10.14 1.67 -10.72
CA GLU A 126 -8.93 1.04 -11.26
C GLU A 126 -7.66 1.82 -10.91
N LYS A 127 -7.69 3.15 -11.02
CA LYS A 127 -6.55 4.02 -10.69
C LYS A 127 -6.29 4.03 -9.18
N GLY A 128 -7.34 3.97 -8.36
CA GLY A 128 -7.24 3.82 -6.90
C GLY A 128 -6.61 2.48 -6.50
N LEU A 129 -7.00 1.39 -7.16
CA LEU A 129 -6.43 0.06 -6.95
C LEU A 129 -4.97 -0.03 -7.40
N GLU A 130 -4.62 0.54 -8.56
CA GLU A 130 -3.24 0.58 -9.02
C GLU A 130 -2.36 1.42 -8.09
N TYR A 131 -2.87 2.59 -7.67
CA TYR A 131 -2.22 3.43 -6.67
C TYR A 131 -1.97 2.62 -5.40
N LEU A 132 -2.99 1.94 -4.88
CA LEU A 132 -2.89 1.16 -3.66
C LEU A 132 -1.90 -0.02 -3.78
N GLY A 133 -1.99 -0.77 -4.88
CA GLY A 133 -1.11 -1.90 -5.17
C GLY A 133 0.36 -1.49 -5.17
N ARG A 134 0.67 -0.30 -5.72
CA ARG A 134 2.02 0.26 -5.68
C ARG A 134 2.51 0.47 -4.25
N TYR A 135 1.73 1.05 -3.33
CA TYR A 135 2.22 1.28 -1.97
C TYR A 135 2.30 0.01 -1.12
N ILE A 136 1.36 -0.93 -1.31
CA ILE A 136 1.35 -2.20 -0.57
C ILE A 136 2.51 -3.09 -1.01
N HIS A 137 2.66 -3.31 -2.32
CA HIS A 137 3.58 -4.32 -2.85
C HIS A 137 4.97 -3.79 -3.17
N ARG A 138 5.21 -2.47 -3.25
CA ARG A 138 6.59 -1.99 -3.44
C ARG A 138 7.45 -2.41 -2.25
N VAL A 139 8.54 -3.08 -2.61
CA VAL A 139 9.73 -3.20 -1.78
C VAL A 139 10.61 -1.95 -1.95
N ALA A 140 11.71 -1.88 -1.19
CA ALA A 140 12.62 -0.73 -1.21
C ALA A 140 13.17 -0.41 -2.61
N LEU A 141 13.41 -1.44 -3.44
CA LEU A 141 13.89 -1.32 -4.81
C LEU A 141 13.20 -2.33 -5.73
N THR A 142 12.64 -1.85 -6.85
CA THR A 142 12.09 -2.73 -7.89
C THR A 142 13.20 -3.19 -8.84
N ASN A 143 13.10 -4.41 -9.38
CA ASN A 143 14.12 -4.94 -10.32
C ASN A 143 14.36 -4.01 -11.52
N SER A 144 13.30 -3.38 -12.04
CA SER A 144 13.40 -2.38 -13.12
C SER A 144 14.28 -1.18 -12.81
N ARG A 145 14.61 -0.92 -11.53
CA ARG A 145 15.51 0.17 -11.14
C ARG A 145 16.97 -0.25 -11.12
N LEU A 146 17.30 -1.54 -11.10
CA LEU A 146 18.68 -2.01 -11.23
C LEU A 146 19.14 -1.80 -12.67
N VAL A 147 20.33 -1.23 -12.84
CA VAL A 147 20.93 -0.90 -14.14
C VAL A 147 22.11 -1.83 -14.42
N ALA A 148 23.02 -1.99 -13.45
CA ALA A 148 24.21 -2.82 -13.59
C ALA A 148 24.66 -3.38 -12.24
N ILE A 149 25.29 -4.54 -12.28
CA ILE A 149 25.99 -5.18 -11.15
C ILE A 149 27.32 -5.70 -11.72
N GLU A 150 28.40 -4.97 -11.48
CA GLU A 150 29.73 -5.23 -12.04
C GLU A 150 30.80 -4.70 -11.08
N ASP A 151 31.99 -5.28 -11.10
CA ASP A 151 33.14 -4.84 -10.30
C ASP A 151 32.86 -4.62 -8.80
N GLY A 152 32.01 -5.47 -8.22
CA GLY A 152 31.60 -5.36 -6.81
C GLY A 152 30.75 -4.11 -6.50
N LYS A 153 30.15 -3.49 -7.51
CA LYS A 153 29.30 -2.31 -7.40
C LYS A 153 27.90 -2.59 -7.94
N VAL A 154 26.93 -1.82 -7.47
CA VAL A 154 25.53 -1.88 -7.91
C VAL A 154 25.10 -0.48 -8.36
N THR A 155 24.64 -0.39 -9.60
CA THR A 155 24.10 0.84 -10.20
C THR A 155 22.58 0.75 -10.28
N PHE A 156 21.87 1.76 -9.77
CA PHE A 156 20.42 1.80 -9.83
C PHE A 156 19.85 3.21 -10.07
N ARG A 157 18.69 3.25 -10.72
CA ARG A 157 17.93 4.48 -10.97
C ARG A 157 17.21 4.96 -9.72
N TYR A 158 17.21 6.25 -9.45
CA TYR A 158 16.42 6.90 -8.40
C TYR A 158 15.77 8.17 -8.91
N ARG A 159 14.69 8.60 -8.25
CA ARG A 159 14.06 9.89 -8.51
C ARG A 159 14.62 10.93 -7.57
N ASP A 160 15.21 11.97 -8.12
CA ASP A 160 15.68 13.14 -7.38
C ASP A 160 14.46 13.88 -6.80
N SER A 161 14.46 14.14 -5.49
CA SER A 161 13.33 14.78 -4.82
C SER A 161 13.26 16.29 -5.07
N ALA A 162 14.38 16.93 -5.41
CA ALA A 162 14.44 18.36 -5.69
C ALA A 162 14.07 18.66 -7.14
N THR A 163 14.60 17.87 -8.09
CA THR A 163 14.35 18.11 -9.53
C THR A 163 13.23 17.26 -10.10
N GLY A 164 12.80 16.20 -9.40
CA GLY A 164 11.81 15.24 -9.88
C GLY A 164 12.33 14.32 -11.00
N GLN A 165 13.56 14.47 -11.45
CA GLN A 165 14.15 13.73 -12.56
C GLN A 165 14.64 12.35 -12.12
N THR A 166 14.72 11.42 -13.07
CA THR A 166 15.32 10.10 -12.84
C THR A 166 16.81 10.18 -13.10
N LYS A 167 17.62 9.85 -12.09
CA LYS A 167 19.08 9.80 -12.13
C LYS A 167 19.57 8.40 -11.77
N THR A 168 20.84 8.10 -12.02
CA THR A 168 21.49 6.85 -11.58
C THR A 168 22.45 7.14 -10.42
N MET A 169 22.65 6.16 -9.55
CA MET A 169 23.76 6.15 -8.60
C MET A 169 24.41 4.79 -8.57
N THR A 170 25.70 4.77 -8.25
CA THR A 170 26.49 3.55 -8.09
C THR A 170 27.03 3.49 -6.67
N LEU A 171 26.85 2.34 -6.02
CA LEU A 171 27.36 2.07 -4.67
C LEU A 171 28.20 0.81 -4.68
N ALA A 172 29.15 0.68 -3.75
CA ALA A 172 29.74 -0.61 -3.44
C ALA A 172 28.64 -1.60 -3.02
N ALA A 173 28.77 -2.87 -3.40
CA ALA A 173 27.75 -3.90 -3.13
C ALA A 173 27.43 -4.01 -1.63
N GLN A 174 28.44 -3.89 -0.76
CA GLN A 174 28.26 -3.91 0.69
C GLN A 174 27.41 -2.73 1.19
N GLU A 175 27.65 -1.52 0.67
CA GLU A 175 26.86 -0.33 1.04
C GLU A 175 25.43 -0.43 0.51
N PHE A 176 25.25 -0.99 -0.70
CA PHE A 176 23.94 -1.28 -1.26
C PHE A 176 23.16 -2.27 -0.37
N LEU A 177 23.78 -3.39 0.00
CA LEU A 177 23.18 -4.40 0.88
C LEU A 177 22.86 -3.80 2.26
N ARG A 178 23.78 -3.04 2.84
CA ARG A 178 23.56 -2.35 4.11
C ARG A 178 22.34 -1.44 4.03
N ARG A 179 22.19 -0.64 2.97
CA ARG A 179 21.00 0.22 2.75
C ARG A 179 19.74 -0.61 2.58
N PHE A 180 19.77 -1.59 1.70
CA PHE A 180 18.62 -2.42 1.38
C PHE A 180 18.07 -3.17 2.60
N LEU A 181 18.95 -3.81 3.38
CA LEU A 181 18.56 -4.63 4.53
C LEU A 181 17.93 -3.81 5.68
N GLN A 182 18.16 -2.50 5.75
CA GLN A 182 17.50 -1.63 6.72
C GLN A 182 15.98 -1.55 6.52
N HIS A 183 15.47 -1.99 5.37
CA HIS A 183 14.07 -1.94 5.01
C HIS A 183 13.33 -3.26 5.23
N VAL A 184 14.04 -4.30 5.65
CA VAL A 184 13.42 -5.54 6.12
C VAL A 184 12.74 -5.26 7.46
N LEU A 185 11.42 -5.44 7.51
CA LEU A 185 10.65 -5.15 8.71
C LEU A 185 10.91 -6.20 9.80
N PRO A 186 10.97 -5.82 11.08
CA PRO A 186 11.04 -6.77 12.18
C PRO A 186 9.87 -7.74 12.17
N ARG A 187 10.09 -8.95 12.69
CA ARG A 187 9.03 -9.96 12.85
C ARG A 187 7.82 -9.41 13.61
N GLY A 188 6.64 -9.65 13.07
CA GLY A 188 5.36 -9.20 13.66
C GLY A 188 5.01 -7.74 13.40
N VAL A 189 5.82 -6.99 12.63
CA VAL A 189 5.43 -5.65 12.17
C VAL A 189 4.59 -5.79 10.90
N HIS A 190 3.31 -5.45 11.01
CA HIS A 190 2.42 -5.34 9.86
C HIS A 190 2.67 -4.01 9.13
N LYS A 191 2.97 -4.10 7.83
CA LYS A 191 3.19 -2.95 6.94
C LYS A 191 1.91 -2.15 6.68
N VAL A 192 0.77 -2.83 6.63
CA VAL A 192 -0.55 -2.25 6.35
C VAL A 192 -1.41 -2.40 7.60
N ARG A 193 -2.14 -1.34 7.96
CA ARG A 193 -3.09 -1.34 9.08
C ARG A 193 -4.33 -0.54 8.71
N TYR A 194 -5.46 -0.90 9.31
CA TYR A 194 -6.76 -0.29 9.07
C TYR A 194 -7.32 0.31 10.35
N TYR A 195 -7.94 1.49 10.22
CA TYR A 195 -8.52 2.27 11.30
C TYR A 195 -9.82 2.94 10.86
N GLY A 196 -10.55 3.50 11.82
CA GLY A 196 -11.83 4.15 11.57
C GLY A 196 -12.86 3.15 11.02
N LEU A 197 -13.59 3.55 9.99
CA LEU A 197 -14.59 2.69 9.32
C LEU A 197 -13.99 1.40 8.74
N TRP A 198 -12.70 1.40 8.36
CA TRP A 198 -12.01 0.20 7.87
C TRP A 198 -11.45 -0.69 8.99
N SER A 199 -11.58 -0.29 10.25
CA SER A 199 -11.23 -1.15 11.38
C SER A 199 -12.03 -2.46 11.35
N PRO A 200 -11.43 -3.61 11.69
CA PRO A 200 -12.17 -4.87 11.81
C PRO A 200 -13.39 -4.82 12.76
N SER A 201 -13.37 -3.89 13.72
CA SER A 201 -14.48 -3.63 14.65
C SER A 201 -15.72 -3.02 14.00
N HIS A 202 -15.58 -2.40 12.82
CA HIS A 202 -16.67 -1.74 12.09
C HIS A 202 -17.07 -2.53 10.83
N ARG A 203 -16.76 -3.82 10.75
CA ARG A 203 -17.00 -4.63 9.54
C ARG A 203 -18.46 -4.61 9.08
N ASP A 204 -19.41 -4.76 9.98
CA ASP A 204 -20.83 -4.80 9.62
C ASP A 204 -21.31 -3.44 9.11
N GLN A 205 -20.89 -2.36 9.76
CA GLN A 205 -21.17 -1.00 9.33
C GLN A 205 -20.54 -0.70 7.97
N LEU A 206 -19.29 -1.13 7.75
CA LEU A 206 -18.61 -1.00 6.46
C LEU A 206 -19.37 -1.75 5.36
N HIS A 207 -19.78 -3.00 5.59
CA HIS A 207 -20.55 -3.77 4.61
C HIS A 207 -21.88 -3.10 4.28
N ALA A 208 -22.61 -2.60 5.28
CA ALA A 208 -23.86 -1.87 5.07
C ALA A 208 -23.65 -0.63 4.19
N TRP A 209 -22.59 0.15 4.44
CA TRP A 209 -22.29 1.32 3.62
C TRP A 209 -21.81 0.97 2.21
N GLN A 210 -21.05 -0.11 2.05
CA GLN A 210 -20.66 -0.59 0.72
C GLN A 210 -21.86 -0.96 -0.13
N GLN A 211 -22.91 -1.55 0.47
CA GLN A 211 -24.16 -1.85 -0.24
C GLN A 211 -24.94 -0.59 -0.60
N ARG A 212 -25.02 0.39 0.32
CA ARG A 212 -25.74 1.66 0.09
C ARG A 212 -25.04 2.59 -0.91
N LEU A 213 -23.72 2.55 -0.97
CA LEU A 213 -22.90 3.41 -1.85
C LEU A 213 -22.51 2.70 -3.16
N ALA A 214 -22.86 1.43 -3.32
CA ALA A 214 -22.62 0.72 -4.57
C ALA A 214 -23.34 1.49 -5.69
N PRO A 215 -22.66 1.81 -6.80
CA PRO A 215 -23.34 2.33 -7.96
C PRO A 215 -24.42 1.33 -8.38
N GLU A 216 -25.61 1.83 -8.72
CA GLU A 216 -26.66 1.01 -9.36
C GLU A 216 -26.01 0.19 -10.47
N PRO A 217 -26.24 -1.13 -10.52
CA PRO A 217 -25.71 -1.94 -11.60
C PRO A 217 -26.20 -1.31 -12.91
N VAL A 218 -25.28 -0.80 -13.72
CA VAL A 218 -25.60 -0.37 -15.08
C VAL A 218 -26.29 -1.58 -15.71
N PRO A 219 -27.57 -1.48 -16.14
CA PRO A 219 -28.23 -2.60 -16.77
C PRO A 219 -27.32 -3.02 -17.91
N ALA A 220 -26.88 -4.28 -17.88
CA ALA A 220 -26.07 -4.82 -18.94
C ALA A 220 -26.87 -4.58 -20.22
N SER A 221 -26.41 -3.63 -21.05
CA SER A 221 -26.87 -3.52 -22.42
C SER A 221 -26.78 -4.93 -22.97
N ALA A 222 -27.92 -5.48 -23.44
CA ALA A 222 -27.96 -6.81 -24.04
C ALA A 222 -26.73 -6.96 -24.93
N PRO A 223 -25.95 -8.05 -24.80
CA PRO A 223 -24.74 -8.21 -25.59
C PRO A 223 -25.14 -8.00 -27.05
N GLY A 224 -24.69 -6.89 -27.63
CA GLY A 224 -24.76 -6.68 -29.06
C GLY A 224 -24.08 -7.87 -29.72
N PRO A 225 -24.52 -8.28 -30.92
CA PRO A 225 -23.97 -9.44 -31.59
C PRO A 225 -22.44 -9.34 -31.59
N VAL A 226 -21.80 -10.28 -30.90
CA VAL A 226 -20.34 -10.40 -30.88
C VAL A 226 -19.91 -10.44 -32.35
N PRO A 227 -19.08 -9.50 -32.83
CA PRO A 227 -18.55 -9.60 -34.18
C PRO A 227 -17.83 -10.94 -34.25
N GLN A 228 -18.34 -11.85 -35.08
CA GLN A 228 -17.64 -13.10 -35.33
C GLN A 228 -16.23 -12.73 -35.79
N PRO A 229 -15.18 -13.33 -35.20
CA PRO A 229 -13.83 -13.06 -35.66
C PRO A 229 -13.77 -13.42 -37.14
N VAL A 230 -13.57 -12.41 -37.99
CA VAL A 230 -13.28 -12.59 -39.41
C VAL A 230 -12.01 -13.43 -39.44
N ARG A 231 -12.19 -14.70 -39.77
CA ARG A 231 -11.11 -15.67 -39.85
C ARG A 231 -10.24 -15.26 -41.04
N PRO A 232 -8.97 -14.85 -40.85
CA PRO A 232 -8.12 -14.56 -41.98
C PRO A 232 -7.98 -15.83 -42.84
N PRO A 233 -7.82 -15.71 -44.16
CA PRO A 233 -7.59 -16.86 -45.02
C PRO A 233 -6.38 -17.64 -44.50
N ARG A 234 -6.56 -18.96 -44.36
CA ARG A 234 -5.54 -19.89 -43.86
C ARG A 234 -4.31 -19.81 -44.77
N ALA A 235 -3.31 -19.02 -44.38
CA ALA A 235 -1.94 -19.32 -44.73
C ALA A 235 -1.57 -20.64 -44.02
N ALA A 236 -0.86 -21.53 -44.72
CA ALA A 236 -0.40 -22.79 -44.18
C ALA A 236 0.52 -22.52 -42.97
N VAL A 237 -0.03 -22.71 -41.78
CA VAL A 237 0.72 -22.64 -40.52
C VAL A 237 1.32 -24.02 -40.28
N GLU A 238 2.65 -24.08 -40.27
CA GLU A 238 3.43 -25.21 -39.77
C GLU A 238 2.97 -25.63 -38.36
N PRO A 239 2.99 -26.93 -38.02
CA PRO A 239 2.41 -27.41 -36.78
C PRO A 239 3.12 -26.82 -35.54
N SER A 240 2.36 -26.08 -34.73
CA SER A 240 2.75 -25.61 -33.40
C SER A 240 2.90 -26.79 -32.41
N PRO A 241 3.99 -26.84 -31.61
CA PRO A 241 4.24 -27.92 -30.65
C PRO A 241 3.58 -27.62 -29.30
N CYS A 242 2.25 -27.67 -29.22
CA CYS A 242 1.54 -27.65 -27.94
C CYS A 242 0.17 -28.35 -28.00
N SER A 243 0.17 -29.60 -28.43
CA SER A 243 -0.71 -30.59 -27.78
C SER A 243 -0.11 -30.93 -26.42
N PRO A 244 -0.90 -31.25 -25.37
CA PRO A 244 -0.35 -31.66 -24.08
C PRO A 244 0.44 -32.96 -24.26
N ALA A 245 1.75 -32.82 -24.47
CA ALA A 245 2.63 -33.97 -24.61
C ALA A 245 2.50 -34.82 -23.35
N ALA A 246 2.24 -36.11 -23.56
CA ALA A 246 2.28 -37.15 -22.54
C ALA A 246 3.53 -36.96 -21.67
N ARG A 247 3.37 -36.48 -20.43
CA ARG A 247 4.50 -36.27 -19.53
C ARG A 247 4.96 -37.64 -19.04
N PRO A 248 6.16 -38.13 -19.39
CA PRO A 248 6.62 -39.42 -18.90
C PRO A 248 6.85 -39.35 -17.38
N CYS A 249 6.64 -40.48 -16.70
CA CYS A 249 6.94 -40.64 -15.29
C CYS A 249 8.43 -40.34 -15.04
N PRO A 250 8.77 -39.39 -14.16
CA PRO A 250 10.16 -38.96 -13.94
C PRO A 250 11.04 -40.07 -13.33
N TYR A 251 10.44 -41.13 -12.78
CA TYR A 251 11.15 -42.21 -12.12
C TYR A 251 11.43 -43.40 -13.05
N CYS A 252 10.40 -44.00 -13.65
CA CYS A 252 10.55 -45.20 -14.47
C CYS A 252 10.62 -44.92 -15.98
N ARG A 253 10.25 -43.71 -16.43
CA ARG A 253 10.16 -43.28 -17.84
C ARG A 253 9.33 -44.17 -18.79
N ARG A 254 8.63 -45.19 -18.29
CA ARG A 254 7.85 -46.15 -19.08
C ARG A 254 6.34 -45.86 -19.09
N GLY A 255 5.85 -44.90 -18.31
CA GLY A 255 4.42 -44.57 -18.23
C GLY A 255 4.16 -43.07 -18.31
N THR A 256 2.93 -42.67 -18.60
CA THR A 256 2.50 -41.27 -18.74
C THR A 256 1.78 -40.78 -17.48
N LEU A 257 2.16 -39.61 -16.98
CA LEU A 257 1.46 -38.94 -15.89
C LEU A 257 0.10 -38.45 -16.38
N VAL A 258 -0.95 -38.94 -15.73
CA VAL A 258 -2.32 -38.48 -15.91
C VAL A 258 -2.73 -37.58 -14.74
N HIS A 259 -3.39 -36.48 -15.06
CA HIS A 259 -3.93 -35.56 -14.06
C HIS A 259 -5.18 -36.18 -13.41
N VAL A 260 -5.08 -36.57 -12.14
CA VAL A 260 -6.16 -37.27 -11.42
C VAL A 260 -7.15 -36.29 -10.78
N ARG A 261 -6.67 -35.30 -10.01
CA ARG A 261 -7.51 -34.23 -9.47
C ARG A 261 -6.69 -33.00 -9.06
N ARG A 262 -7.34 -31.84 -9.04
CA ARG A 262 -6.83 -30.63 -8.41
C ARG A 262 -7.34 -30.55 -6.97
N LEU A 263 -6.44 -30.47 -5.99
CA LEU A 263 -6.82 -30.23 -4.61
C LEU A 263 -7.13 -28.74 -4.41
N PRO A 264 -8.30 -28.38 -3.85
CA PRO A 264 -8.55 -27.00 -3.46
C PRO A 264 -7.62 -26.62 -2.28
N PRO A 265 -7.26 -25.33 -2.14
CA PRO A 265 -6.48 -24.87 -1.00
C PRO A 265 -7.24 -25.18 0.30
N GLN A 266 -6.65 -26.01 1.16
CA GLN A 266 -7.16 -26.20 2.51
C GLN A 266 -6.86 -24.92 3.29
N GLY A 267 -7.91 -24.24 3.76
CA GLY A 267 -7.77 -23.12 4.68
C GLY A 267 -6.92 -23.55 5.87
N ARG A 268 -5.92 -22.73 6.24
CA ARG A 268 -5.19 -22.95 7.49
C ARG A 268 -6.17 -22.96 8.65
N PRO A 269 -6.13 -23.95 9.56
CA PRO A 269 -6.83 -23.81 10.84
C PRO A 269 -6.27 -22.59 11.59
N PRO A 270 -7.11 -21.83 12.30
CA PRO A 270 -6.67 -20.67 13.07
C PRO A 270 -5.73 -21.09 14.22
N PRO A 271 -4.78 -20.22 14.64
CA PRO A 271 -4.00 -20.42 15.85
C PRO A 271 -4.86 -20.30 17.12
#